data_AF-A0A0R2G1D1-F1
#
_entry.id   AF-A0A0R2G1D1-F1
#
_cell.length_a   1.000
_cell.length_b   1.000
_cell.length_c   1.000
_cell.angle_alpha   90.00
_cell.angle_beta   90.00
_cell.angle_gamma   90.00
#
_symmetry.space_group_name_H-M   'P 1'
#
loop_
_entity.id
_entity.type
_entity.pdbx_description
1 polymer ?
#
loop_
_entity_poly.entity_id
_entity_poly.type
_entity_poly.pdbx_seq_one_letter_code
_entity_poly.pdbx_strand_id
1 'polypeptide(L)'
;MILRMLTMTHDNSNSKHTSADQLFTTAFENFKTLYSKHLPKYRYLPQWTYTKSKLLLAEADTKGTPNQKVYQRACIIYIDFGINIGKEFSGPHFAVVLNKEDNPKNEKLTVVPLTSKRHKHTVPLSDTISESSLNFLGDSFAEFLESTYAVRFLSALEQAEPKQGPGETDKVLIDQVKQTLRPTFIKSLHTEFKAAGLRDLCDQVITHMEHTIKHKRDAQRYLRAYIARAEGINEDDVSTDKLNYYIQGRASKQMNADFDNFLYVVSKYNRYNRQTYARLEDITTISKRRIRKINRHDPIGKIKVSSKTLDTIDEGLAKLFFK
;
A
#
# COMPACT_ATOMS: atom_id res chain seq x y z
N MET A 1 19.44 -64.84 33.02
CA MET A 1 18.01 -65.21 33.08
C MET A 1 17.19 -63.95 33.00
N ILE A 2 16.24 -63.70 32.09
CA ILE A 2 15.74 -64.42 30.91
C ILE A 2 15.29 -63.31 29.95
N LEU A 3 15.78 -63.40 28.72
CA LEU A 3 15.29 -62.75 27.52
C LEU A 3 13.82 -63.16 27.31
N ARG A 4 12.85 -62.25 27.46
CA ARG A 4 11.48 -62.52 27.00
C ARG A 4 11.36 -62.07 25.55
N MET A 5 11.47 -63.05 24.65
CA MET A 5 11.01 -63.00 23.27
C MET A 5 9.59 -62.42 23.22
N LEU A 6 9.46 -61.22 22.66
CA LEU A 6 8.20 -60.78 22.06
C LEU A 6 8.14 -61.46 20.69
N THR A 7 7.39 -62.56 20.66
CA THR A 7 6.95 -63.25 19.45
C THR A 7 6.34 -62.24 18.47
N MET A 8 6.97 -62.08 17.31
CA MET A 8 6.34 -61.44 16.16
C MET A 8 5.21 -62.34 15.69
N THR A 9 3.99 -62.07 16.16
CA THR A 9 2.80 -62.45 15.41
C THR A 9 2.69 -61.46 14.24
N HIS A 10 2.88 -61.96 13.03
CA HIS A 10 2.48 -61.25 11.81
C HIS A 10 0.98 -60.99 11.87
N ASP A 11 0.61 -59.84 12.41
CA ASP A 11 -0.74 -59.34 12.33
C ASP A 11 -0.87 -58.53 11.03
N ASN A 12 -1.26 -59.27 10.00
CA ASN A 12 -1.59 -58.75 8.69
C ASN A 12 -2.99 -58.11 8.78
N SER A 13 -3.08 -56.88 9.30
CA SER A 13 -4.33 -56.11 9.31
C SER A 13 -4.13 -54.71 8.72
N ASN A 14 -4.56 -54.58 7.45
CA ASN A 14 -5.01 -53.37 6.76
C ASN A 14 -4.51 -52.02 7.31
N SER A 15 -3.46 -51.46 6.68
CA SER A 15 -3.26 -50.02 6.72
C SER A 15 -4.46 -49.34 6.04
N LYS A 16 -5.43 -48.86 6.81
CA LYS A 16 -6.50 -48.00 6.29
C LYS A 16 -5.83 -46.74 5.71
N HIS A 17 -5.64 -46.72 4.39
CA HIS A 17 -5.27 -45.48 3.70
C HIS A 17 -6.37 -44.45 3.95
N THR A 18 -6.06 -43.41 4.72
CA THR A 18 -6.94 -42.25 4.92
C THR A 18 -7.17 -41.60 3.56
N SER A 19 -8.44 -41.39 3.17
CA SER A 19 -8.75 -40.77 1.87
C SER A 19 -8.30 -39.30 1.86
N ALA A 20 -8.09 -38.73 0.67
CA ALA A 20 -7.76 -37.31 0.52
C ALA A 20 -8.82 -36.42 1.20
N ASP A 21 -10.10 -36.74 1.03
CA ASP A 21 -11.21 -36.00 1.63
C ASP A 21 -11.18 -36.05 3.17
N GLN A 22 -10.83 -37.20 3.73
CA GLN A 22 -10.65 -37.34 5.18
C GLN A 22 -9.50 -36.46 5.67
N LEU A 23 -8.36 -36.43 4.95
CA LEU A 23 -7.23 -35.57 5.30
C LEU A 23 -7.61 -34.08 5.25
N PHE A 24 -8.33 -33.63 4.21
CA PHE A 24 -8.80 -32.24 4.12
C PHE A 24 -9.76 -31.88 5.24
N THR A 25 -10.72 -32.76 5.54
CA THR A 25 -11.69 -32.55 6.61
C THR A 25 -10.99 -32.46 7.97
N THR A 26 -10.11 -33.41 8.29
CA THR A 26 -9.35 -33.41 9.54
C THR A 26 -8.43 -32.19 9.65
N ALA A 27 -7.76 -31.78 8.57
CA ALA A 27 -6.91 -30.58 8.58
C ALA A 27 -7.73 -29.32 8.88
N PHE A 28 -8.92 -29.19 8.28
CA PHE A 28 -9.80 -28.04 8.51
C PHE A 28 -10.30 -27.97 9.96
N GLU A 29 -10.72 -29.11 10.53
CA GLU A 29 -11.11 -29.18 11.95
C GLU A 29 -9.94 -28.85 12.88
N ASN A 30 -8.74 -29.35 12.60
CA ASN A 30 -7.54 -28.97 13.36
C ASN A 30 -7.28 -27.46 13.32
N PHE A 31 -7.44 -26.80 12.17
CA PHE A 31 -7.29 -25.35 12.07
C PHE A 31 -8.38 -24.59 12.85
N LYS A 32 -9.62 -25.08 12.87
CA LYS A 32 -10.68 -24.51 13.73
C LYS A 32 -10.31 -24.63 15.21
N THR A 33 -9.84 -25.80 15.64
CA THR A 33 -9.36 -26.02 17.02
C THR A 33 -8.18 -25.13 17.36
N LEU A 34 -7.24 -24.88 16.44
CA LEU A 34 -6.13 -23.95 16.68
C LEU A 34 -6.62 -22.51 16.81
N TYR A 35 -7.58 -22.09 15.98
CA TYR A 35 -8.13 -20.74 16.03
C TYR A 35 -8.93 -20.49 17.32
N SER A 36 -9.70 -21.47 17.80
CA SER A 36 -10.47 -21.35 19.04
C SER A 36 -9.60 -21.26 20.31
N LYS A 37 -8.30 -21.59 20.24
CA LYS A 37 -7.36 -21.38 21.34
C LYS A 37 -6.99 -19.90 21.56
N HIS A 38 -7.37 -18.99 20.65
CA HIS A 38 -7.11 -17.55 20.75
C HIS A 38 -5.64 -17.14 20.98
N LEU A 39 -4.69 -17.99 20.59
CA LEU A 39 -3.26 -17.68 20.72
C LEU A 39 -2.85 -16.63 19.69
N PRO A 40 -2.03 -15.61 20.05
CA PRO A 40 -1.65 -14.53 19.14
C PRO A 40 -1.08 -14.99 17.79
N LYS A 41 -0.32 -16.09 17.80
CA LYS A 41 0.26 -16.70 16.58
C LYS A 41 -0.81 -17.09 15.56
N TYR A 42 -1.98 -17.55 16.00
CA TYR A 42 -3.04 -18.05 15.12
C TYR A 42 -4.12 -17.01 14.81
N ARG A 43 -3.94 -15.75 15.22
CA ARG A 43 -4.89 -14.65 14.99
C ARG A 43 -5.30 -14.51 13.52
N TYR A 44 -4.36 -14.72 12.59
CA TYR A 44 -4.59 -14.60 11.15
C TYR A 44 -4.81 -15.93 10.45
N LEU A 45 -4.93 -17.05 11.18
CA LEU A 45 -5.06 -18.38 10.60
C LEU A 45 -6.26 -18.51 9.65
N PRO A 46 -7.49 -18.07 10.00
CA PRO A 46 -8.63 -18.19 9.09
C PRO A 46 -8.41 -17.42 7.79
N GLN A 47 -7.93 -16.17 7.90
CA GLN A 47 -7.67 -15.31 6.74
C GLN A 47 -6.56 -15.88 5.86
N TRP A 48 -5.48 -16.40 6.45
CA TRP A 48 -4.38 -17.00 5.71
C TRP A 48 -4.84 -18.26 4.96
N THR A 49 -5.56 -19.17 5.63
CA THR A 49 -6.08 -20.40 5.01
C THR A 49 -6.99 -20.07 3.82
N TYR A 50 -7.91 -19.12 4.00
CA TYR A 50 -8.79 -18.65 2.92
C TYR A 50 -8.02 -17.99 1.77
N THR A 51 -7.07 -17.12 2.09
CA THR A 51 -6.30 -16.40 1.05
C THR A 51 -5.41 -17.36 0.27
N LYS A 52 -4.74 -18.30 0.95
CA LYS A 52 -3.89 -19.31 0.30
C LYS A 52 -4.71 -20.20 -0.62
N SER A 53 -5.90 -20.65 -0.21
CA SER A 53 -6.75 -21.47 -1.08
C SER A 53 -7.20 -20.70 -2.32
N LYS A 54 -7.61 -19.43 -2.16
CA LYS A 54 -7.97 -18.56 -3.29
C LYS A 54 -6.80 -18.31 -4.24
N LEU A 55 -5.60 -18.09 -3.72
CA LEU A 55 -4.39 -17.88 -4.53
C LEU A 55 -4.03 -19.13 -5.34
N LEU A 56 -4.07 -20.32 -4.73
CA LEU A 56 -3.78 -21.58 -5.39
C LEU A 56 -4.85 -21.94 -6.44
N LEU A 57 -6.12 -21.67 -6.15
CA LEU A 57 -7.19 -21.87 -7.12
C LEU A 57 -7.01 -20.96 -8.33
N ALA A 58 -6.77 -19.66 -8.10
CA ALA A 58 -6.47 -18.72 -9.17
C ALA A 58 -5.22 -19.12 -9.97
N GLU A 59 -4.21 -19.70 -9.33
CA GLU A 59 -3.03 -20.23 -10.00
C GLU A 59 -3.34 -21.38 -10.95
N ALA A 60 -4.16 -22.34 -10.51
CA ALA A 60 -4.59 -23.46 -11.34
C ALA A 60 -5.44 -23.01 -12.55
N ASP A 61 -6.25 -21.97 -12.37
CA ASP A 61 -7.15 -21.46 -13.42
C ASP A 61 -6.46 -20.51 -14.41
N THR A 62 -5.32 -19.94 -14.05
CA THR A 62 -4.63 -18.94 -14.88
C THR A 62 -3.93 -19.62 -16.06
N LYS A 63 -4.30 -19.23 -17.28
CA LYS A 63 -3.58 -19.63 -18.49
C LYS A 63 -2.43 -18.66 -18.77
N GLY A 64 -1.20 -19.14 -18.69
CA GLY A 64 0.02 -18.35 -18.93
C GLY A 64 0.51 -17.57 -17.72
N THR A 65 1.62 -16.86 -17.88
CA THR A 65 2.26 -16.06 -16.81
C THR A 65 2.08 -14.57 -17.11
N PRO A 66 1.09 -13.89 -16.48
CA PRO A 66 0.89 -12.47 -16.71
C PRO A 66 2.11 -11.69 -16.21
N ASN A 67 2.40 -10.56 -16.87
CA ASN A 67 3.46 -9.67 -16.44
C ASN A 67 3.20 -9.18 -15.01
N GLN A 68 4.21 -9.34 -14.16
CA GLN A 68 4.23 -8.94 -12.76
C GLN A 68 4.74 -7.51 -12.61
N LYS A 69 4.31 -6.84 -11.53
CA LYS A 69 4.94 -5.59 -11.11
C LYS A 69 6.42 -5.86 -10.81
N VAL A 70 7.28 -4.98 -11.32
CA VAL A 70 8.72 -4.95 -11.01
C VAL A 70 8.93 -4.19 -9.70
N TYR A 71 9.73 -4.76 -8.80
CA TYR A 71 10.12 -4.16 -7.54
C TYR A 71 11.62 -3.93 -7.54
N GLN A 72 12.00 -2.68 -7.27
CA GLN A 72 13.41 -2.33 -7.14
C GLN A 72 13.96 -2.83 -5.80
N ARG A 73 15.27 -3.13 -5.78
CA ARG A 73 16.01 -3.38 -4.55
C ARG A 73 15.79 -2.25 -3.55
N ALA A 74 15.79 -2.60 -2.26
CA ALA A 74 15.57 -1.70 -1.13
C ALA A 74 14.14 -1.20 -0.96
N CYS A 75 13.24 -1.45 -1.91
CA CYS A 75 11.83 -1.07 -1.74
C CYS A 75 11.20 -1.81 -0.57
N ILE A 76 10.35 -1.11 0.16
CA ILE A 76 9.55 -1.68 1.23
C ILE A 76 8.22 -2.17 0.66
N ILE A 77 7.85 -3.40 1.03
CA ILE A 77 6.59 -4.03 0.65
C ILE A 77 5.88 -4.61 1.88
N TYR A 78 4.56 -4.73 1.84
CA TYR A 78 3.77 -5.38 2.89
C TYR A 78 3.31 -6.76 2.41
N ILE A 79 3.65 -7.80 3.18
CA ILE A 79 3.53 -9.20 2.77
C ILE A 79 2.76 -9.97 3.84
N ASP A 80 1.92 -10.90 3.43
CA ASP A 80 1.44 -11.95 4.34
C ASP A 80 2.41 -13.13 4.37
N PHE A 81 3.21 -13.26 5.43
CA PHE A 81 4.13 -14.39 5.63
C PHE A 81 3.42 -15.69 6.04
N GLY A 82 2.10 -15.66 6.23
CA GLY A 82 1.29 -16.82 6.57
C GLY A 82 1.47 -17.27 8.01
N ILE A 83 0.86 -18.40 8.38
CA ILE A 83 1.08 -19.02 9.69
C ILE A 83 2.06 -20.16 9.52
N ASN A 84 3.29 -19.96 10.00
CA ASN A 84 4.39 -20.91 9.79
C ASN A 84 4.70 -21.72 11.07
N ILE A 85 5.46 -22.80 10.92
CA ILE A 85 5.72 -23.76 11.99
C ILE A 85 6.79 -23.22 12.94
N GLY A 86 6.71 -23.59 14.23
CA GLY A 86 7.74 -23.21 15.20
C GLY A 86 7.93 -21.69 15.34
N LYS A 87 9.17 -21.23 15.23
CA LYS A 87 9.55 -19.80 15.33
C LYS A 87 9.74 -19.13 13.96
N GLU A 88 9.38 -19.79 12.86
CA GLU A 88 9.42 -19.18 11.53
C GLU A 88 8.57 -17.91 11.50
N PHE A 89 9.10 -16.88 10.84
CA PHE A 89 8.44 -15.59 10.71
C PHE A 89 7.04 -15.74 10.13
N SER A 90 6.02 -15.18 10.79
CA SER A 90 4.61 -15.40 10.47
C SER A 90 3.82 -14.11 10.50
N GLY A 91 2.72 -14.08 9.75
CA GLY A 91 1.72 -13.02 9.74
C GLY A 91 2.01 -11.87 8.77
N PRO A 92 1.10 -10.88 8.69
CA PRO A 92 1.27 -9.72 7.84
C PRO A 92 2.32 -8.73 8.36
N HIS A 93 3.36 -8.45 7.57
CA HIS A 93 4.47 -7.60 7.97
C HIS A 93 5.07 -6.85 6.78
N PHE A 94 5.75 -5.73 7.06
CA PHE A 94 6.61 -5.10 6.08
C PHE A 94 7.88 -5.93 5.84
N ALA A 95 8.49 -5.76 4.67
CA ALA A 95 9.76 -6.39 4.31
C ALA A 95 10.52 -5.52 3.30
N VAL A 96 11.83 -5.68 3.27
CA VAL A 96 12.72 -5.03 2.29
C VAL A 96 13.03 -6.02 1.17
N VAL A 97 12.89 -5.58 -0.09
CA VAL A 97 13.26 -6.36 -1.27
C VAL A 97 14.78 -6.39 -1.44
N LEU A 98 15.36 -7.58 -1.59
CA LEU A 98 16.81 -7.76 -1.71
C LEU A 98 17.29 -8.05 -3.14
N ASN A 99 16.39 -8.50 -4.02
CA ASN A 99 16.72 -8.75 -5.43
C ASN A 99 17.44 -7.55 -6.05
N LYS A 100 18.65 -7.77 -6.55
CA LYS A 100 19.40 -6.75 -7.30
C LYS A 100 18.68 -6.36 -8.58
N GLU A 101 18.14 -7.37 -9.27
CA GLU A 101 17.40 -7.24 -10.51
C GLU A 101 16.06 -7.97 -10.37
N ASP A 102 15.02 -7.35 -10.91
CA ASP A 102 13.67 -7.91 -10.99
C ASP A 102 13.10 -7.60 -12.38
N ASN A 103 12.21 -8.44 -12.88
CA ASN A 103 11.64 -8.31 -14.22
C ASN A 103 10.16 -8.72 -14.25
N PRO A 104 9.40 -8.36 -15.31
CA PRO A 104 7.97 -8.66 -15.38
C PRO A 104 7.63 -10.15 -15.39
N LYS A 105 8.55 -11.05 -15.74
CA LYS A 105 8.30 -12.50 -15.72
C LYS A 105 8.64 -13.15 -14.37
N ASN A 106 9.31 -12.43 -13.48
CA ASN A 106 9.68 -12.95 -12.17
C ASN A 106 8.48 -12.87 -11.21
N GLU A 107 8.03 -14.02 -10.71
CA GLU A 107 6.87 -14.13 -9.81
C GLU A 107 7.23 -14.16 -8.32
N LYS A 108 8.52 -14.10 -7.98
CA LYS A 108 8.99 -14.20 -6.59
C LYS A 108 10.01 -13.12 -6.23
N LEU A 109 10.11 -12.81 -4.95
CA LEU A 109 11.11 -11.89 -4.40
C LEU A 109 11.79 -12.53 -3.20
N THR A 110 13.09 -12.31 -3.07
CA THR A 110 13.83 -12.52 -1.83
C THR A 110 13.76 -11.26 -1.00
N VAL A 111 13.35 -11.43 0.26
CA VAL A 111 13.02 -10.33 1.15
C VAL A 111 13.58 -10.56 2.55
N VAL A 112 13.83 -9.48 3.28
CA VAL A 112 14.05 -9.51 4.72
C VAL A 112 12.86 -8.90 5.45
N PRO A 113 12.19 -9.65 6.35
CA PRO A 113 11.06 -9.14 7.11
C PRO A 113 11.45 -8.02 8.08
N LEU A 114 10.50 -7.13 8.34
CA LEU A 114 10.62 -6.02 9.28
C LEU A 114 9.79 -6.25 10.54
N THR A 115 10.34 -5.85 11.69
CA THR A 115 9.72 -5.97 13.01
C THR A 115 9.87 -4.67 13.80
N SER A 116 8.94 -4.41 14.72
CA SER A 116 9.05 -3.31 15.70
C SER A 116 9.77 -3.73 16.99
N LYS A 117 10.27 -4.97 17.06
CA LYS A 117 10.96 -5.54 18.23
C LYS A 117 12.42 -5.82 17.92
N ARG A 118 13.30 -5.34 18.78
CA ARG A 118 14.73 -5.63 18.70
C ARG A 118 15.02 -7.06 19.16
N HIS A 119 15.80 -7.80 18.36
CA HIS A 119 16.26 -9.16 18.67
C HIS A 119 17.72 -9.35 18.24
N LYS A 120 18.29 -10.53 18.51
CA LYS A 120 19.57 -10.93 17.93
C LYS A 120 19.44 -10.93 16.39
N HIS A 121 20.52 -10.59 15.69
CA HIS A 121 20.54 -10.55 14.22
C HIS A 121 19.49 -9.62 13.61
N THR A 122 19.19 -8.51 14.31
CA THR A 122 18.35 -7.44 13.79
C THR A 122 19.16 -6.17 13.52
N VAL A 123 18.83 -5.48 12.44
CA VAL A 123 19.44 -4.20 12.04
C VAL A 123 18.38 -3.11 12.10
N PRO A 124 18.59 -2.01 12.83
CA PRO A 124 17.63 -0.90 12.84
C PRO A 124 17.59 -0.20 11.47
N LEU A 125 16.40 0.20 11.04
CA LEU A 125 16.24 1.15 9.93
C LEU A 125 16.60 2.56 10.42
N SER A 126 17.15 3.39 9.51
CA SER A 126 17.39 4.82 9.79
C SER A 126 16.09 5.56 10.11
N ASP A 127 15.06 5.28 9.31
CA ASP A 127 13.78 5.99 9.34
C ASP A 127 12.66 5.02 9.71
N THR A 128 11.58 5.55 10.28
CA THR A 128 10.39 4.73 10.53
C THR A 128 9.63 4.45 9.23
N ILE A 129 8.83 3.39 9.22
CA ILE A 129 7.92 3.12 8.10
C ILE A 129 6.94 4.28 7.91
N SER A 130 6.43 4.85 9.01
CA SER A 130 5.56 6.03 8.94
C SER A 130 6.26 7.20 8.25
N GLU A 131 7.47 7.56 8.67
CA GLU A 131 8.21 8.70 8.12
C GLU A 131 8.50 8.54 6.62
N SER A 132 9.06 7.39 6.22
CA SER A 132 9.33 7.11 4.80
C SER A 132 8.04 7.14 3.95
N SER A 133 6.95 6.59 4.48
CA SER A 133 5.65 6.60 3.80
C SER A 133 5.03 7.99 3.73
N LEU A 134 5.05 8.77 4.81
CA LEU A 134 4.42 10.07 4.87
C LEU A 134 5.16 11.10 4.01
N ASN A 135 6.49 11.03 3.94
CA ASN A 135 7.27 11.86 3.04
C ASN A 135 6.90 11.58 1.57
N PHE A 136 6.83 10.31 1.18
CA PHE A 136 6.39 9.92 -0.17
C PHE A 136 4.94 10.32 -0.46
N LEU A 137 4.05 10.14 0.51
CA LEU A 137 2.63 10.45 0.37
C LEU A 137 2.38 11.96 0.33
N GLY A 138 3.20 12.77 1.00
CA GLY A 138 3.07 14.23 1.02
C GLY A 138 3.07 14.84 -0.39
N ASP A 139 4.03 14.44 -1.23
CA ASP A 139 4.13 14.90 -2.63
C ASP A 139 2.88 14.50 -3.43
N SER A 140 2.51 13.22 -3.37
CA SER A 140 1.31 12.71 -4.06
C SER A 140 0.03 13.39 -3.59
N PHE A 141 0.00 13.81 -2.32
CA PHE A 141 -1.15 14.48 -1.73
C PHE A 141 -1.27 15.93 -2.16
N ALA A 142 -0.15 16.65 -2.20
CA ALA A 142 -0.10 18.04 -2.66
C ALA A 142 -0.70 18.12 -4.06
N GLU A 143 -0.28 17.24 -4.98
CA GLU A 143 -0.81 17.17 -6.34
C GLU A 143 -2.32 16.88 -6.38
N PHE A 144 -2.81 15.97 -5.51
CA PHE A 144 -4.24 15.66 -5.43
C PHE A 144 -5.07 16.86 -4.95
N LEU A 145 -4.56 17.59 -3.97
CA LEU A 145 -5.24 18.74 -3.38
C LEU A 145 -5.21 19.96 -4.30
N GLU A 146 -4.10 20.19 -4.98
CA GLU A 146 -4.01 21.15 -6.09
C GLU A 146 -5.07 20.86 -7.16
N SER A 147 -5.28 19.59 -7.49
CA SER A 147 -6.29 19.17 -8.46
C SER A 147 -7.72 19.41 -7.95
N THR A 148 -7.97 19.14 -6.67
CA THR A 148 -9.28 19.39 -6.03
C THR A 148 -9.57 20.90 -5.94
N TYR A 149 -8.56 21.71 -5.59
CA TYR A 149 -8.66 23.16 -5.60
C TYR A 149 -8.88 23.68 -7.03
N ALA A 150 -8.16 23.15 -8.01
CA ALA A 150 -8.30 23.51 -9.42
C ALA A 150 -9.72 23.29 -9.92
N VAL A 151 -10.35 22.15 -9.60
CA VAL A 151 -11.77 21.93 -9.95
C VAL A 151 -12.64 23.02 -9.35
N ARG A 152 -12.55 23.25 -8.03
CA ARG A 152 -13.39 24.24 -7.35
C ARG A 152 -13.16 25.66 -7.89
N PHE A 153 -11.92 26.01 -8.20
CA PHE A 153 -11.54 27.29 -8.79
C PHE A 153 -12.12 27.46 -10.19
N LEU A 154 -12.00 26.45 -11.04
CA LEU A 154 -12.58 26.47 -12.39
C LEU A 154 -14.11 26.50 -12.36
N SER A 155 -14.75 25.74 -11.47
CA SER A 155 -16.20 25.77 -11.29
C SER A 155 -16.69 27.15 -10.83
N ALA A 156 -15.97 27.78 -9.91
CA ALA A 156 -16.30 29.12 -9.42
C ALA A 156 -16.11 30.18 -10.51
N LEU A 157 -15.06 30.07 -11.34
CA LEU A 157 -14.89 30.93 -12.51
C LEU A 157 -16.05 30.76 -13.50
N GLU A 158 -16.46 29.53 -13.83
CA GLU A 158 -17.58 29.27 -14.76
C GLU A 158 -18.92 29.85 -14.22
N GLN A 159 -19.12 29.84 -12.91
CA GLN A 159 -20.30 30.43 -12.27
C GLN A 159 -20.26 31.97 -12.21
N ALA A 160 -19.06 32.55 -12.13
CA ALA A 160 -18.85 33.99 -12.00
C ALA A 160 -18.70 34.70 -13.36
N GLU A 161 -18.30 33.99 -14.43
CA GLU A 161 -18.28 34.53 -15.78
C GLU A 161 -19.70 35.02 -16.16
N PRO A 162 -19.87 36.31 -16.51
CA PRO A 162 -21.18 36.85 -16.86
C PRO A 162 -21.71 36.11 -18.09
N LYS A 163 -22.91 35.54 -17.98
CA LYS A 163 -23.54 34.79 -19.09
C LYS A 163 -23.76 35.65 -20.35
N GLN A 164 -23.62 36.98 -20.27
CA GLN A 164 -23.71 37.92 -21.38
C GLN A 164 -22.85 39.19 -21.14
N GLY A 165 -21.74 39.36 -21.87
CA GLY A 165 -21.03 40.65 -22.07
C GLY A 165 -19.66 40.82 -21.38
N PRO A 166 -18.71 41.58 -21.98
CA PRO A 166 -17.35 41.76 -21.46
C PRO A 166 -17.33 42.78 -20.33
N GLY A 167 -17.49 42.34 -19.08
CA GLY A 167 -17.64 43.22 -17.92
C GLY A 167 -16.43 43.33 -17.00
N GLU A 168 -15.58 42.30 -16.90
CA GLU A 168 -14.41 42.29 -16.02
C GLU A 168 -13.21 41.71 -16.74
N THR A 169 -12.04 42.33 -16.57
CA THR A 169 -10.78 41.69 -17.01
C THR A 169 -10.59 40.38 -16.25
N ASP A 170 -10.13 39.32 -16.91
CA ASP A 170 -9.87 37.99 -16.31
C ASP A 170 -9.17 38.05 -14.95
N LYS A 171 -8.27 39.02 -14.76
CA LYS A 171 -7.55 39.23 -13.50
C LYS A 171 -8.47 39.59 -12.33
N VAL A 172 -9.43 40.50 -12.53
CA VAL A 172 -10.37 40.93 -11.48
C VAL A 172 -11.26 39.77 -11.05
N LEU A 173 -11.79 39.02 -12.02
CA LEU A 173 -12.62 37.84 -11.76
C LEU A 173 -11.85 36.75 -11.00
N ILE A 174 -10.59 36.49 -11.40
CA ILE A 174 -9.70 35.55 -10.70
C ILE A 174 -9.47 35.99 -9.26
N ASP A 175 -9.18 37.27 -9.02
CA ASP A 175 -8.92 37.80 -7.68
C ASP A 175 -10.17 37.70 -6.78
N GLN A 176 -11.36 38.00 -7.32
CA GLN A 176 -12.63 37.84 -6.60
C GLN A 176 -12.92 36.38 -6.23
N VAL A 177 -12.80 35.46 -7.19
CA VAL A 177 -13.01 34.02 -6.95
C VAL A 177 -12.05 33.52 -5.87
N LYS A 178 -10.78 33.94 -5.90
CA LYS A 178 -9.80 33.58 -4.88
C LYS A 178 -10.18 34.08 -3.49
N GLN A 179 -10.66 35.32 -3.38
CA GLN A 179 -11.08 35.87 -2.09
C GLN A 179 -12.27 35.10 -1.47
N THR A 180 -13.21 34.63 -2.29
CA THR A 180 -14.39 33.90 -1.81
C THR A 180 -14.13 32.41 -1.58
N LEU A 181 -13.40 31.74 -2.47
CA LEU A 181 -13.17 30.30 -2.40
C LEU A 181 -12.19 29.93 -1.27
N ARG A 182 -11.20 30.79 -1.00
CA ARG A 182 -10.10 30.51 -0.08
C ARG A 182 -10.56 30.18 1.35
N PRO A 183 -11.37 31.01 2.04
CA PRO A 183 -11.71 30.75 3.44
C PRO A 183 -12.53 29.47 3.63
N THR A 184 -13.45 29.19 2.70
CA THR A 184 -14.32 28.02 2.77
C THR A 184 -13.57 26.73 2.47
N PHE A 185 -12.69 26.74 1.46
CA PHE A 185 -11.86 25.60 1.11
C PHE A 185 -10.85 25.24 2.21
N ILE A 186 -10.10 26.24 2.72
CA ILE A 186 -9.12 26.03 3.80
C ILE A 186 -9.79 25.47 5.05
N LYS A 187 -10.96 26.01 5.44
CA LYS A 187 -11.71 25.52 6.61
C LYS A 187 -12.13 24.05 6.45
N SER A 188 -12.56 23.64 5.26
CA SER A 188 -12.90 22.23 4.96
C SER A 188 -11.66 21.34 5.10
N LEU A 189 -10.56 21.72 4.45
CA LEU A 189 -9.30 20.97 4.50
C LEU A 189 -8.75 20.84 5.91
N HIS A 190 -8.69 21.94 6.67
CA HIS A 190 -8.25 21.91 8.07
C HIS A 190 -9.09 20.95 8.91
N THR A 191 -10.40 20.88 8.67
CA THR A 191 -11.29 19.97 9.41
C THR A 191 -10.98 18.51 9.10
N GLU A 192 -10.86 18.15 7.82
CA GLU A 192 -10.58 16.78 7.36
C GLU A 192 -9.18 16.33 7.79
N PHE A 193 -8.17 17.19 7.65
CA PHE A 193 -6.79 16.89 8.03
C PHE A 193 -6.60 16.80 9.53
N LYS A 194 -7.28 17.65 10.31
CA LYS A 194 -7.26 17.55 11.77
C LYS A 194 -7.84 16.21 12.21
N ALA A 195 -8.93 15.76 11.59
CA ALA A 195 -9.50 14.44 11.87
C ALA A 195 -8.52 13.29 11.50
N ALA A 196 -7.68 13.48 10.47
CA ALA A 196 -6.65 12.52 10.06
C ALA A 196 -5.32 12.62 10.84
N GLY A 197 -5.14 13.64 11.69
CA GLY A 197 -3.89 13.89 12.42
C GLY A 197 -2.75 14.46 11.55
N LEU A 198 -3.07 15.21 10.50
CA LEU A 198 -2.12 15.67 9.47
C LEU A 198 -1.94 17.19 9.42
N ARG A 199 -2.13 17.90 10.54
CA ARG A 199 -2.19 19.36 10.56
C ARG A 199 -1.03 20.05 9.85
N ASP A 200 0.20 19.61 10.10
CA ASP A 200 1.42 20.24 9.55
C ASP A 200 1.50 20.10 8.02
N LEU A 201 1.03 18.96 7.49
CA LEU A 201 0.93 18.73 6.05
C LEU A 201 -0.14 19.63 5.41
N CYS A 202 -1.21 19.94 6.14
CA CYS A 202 -2.29 20.80 5.65
C CYS A 202 -1.77 22.20 5.31
N ASP A 203 -1.02 22.81 6.23
CA ASP A 203 -0.53 24.18 6.07
C ASP A 203 0.53 24.29 4.96
N GLN A 204 1.39 23.27 4.81
CA GLN A 204 2.34 23.17 3.71
C GLN A 204 1.64 23.08 2.35
N VAL A 205 0.62 22.23 2.23
CA VAL A 205 -0.13 22.06 0.98
C VAL A 205 -0.91 23.32 0.63
N ILE A 206 -1.56 23.97 1.61
CA ILE A 206 -2.25 25.26 1.39
C ILE A 206 -1.28 26.30 0.83
N THR A 207 -0.12 26.44 1.46
CA THR A 207 0.91 27.40 1.01
C THR A 207 1.37 27.08 -0.42
N HIS A 208 1.64 25.81 -0.73
CA HIS A 208 2.07 25.39 -2.06
C HIS A 208 1.01 25.70 -3.14
N MET A 209 -0.25 25.34 -2.88
CA MET A 209 -1.38 25.60 -3.79
C MET A 209 -1.52 27.09 -4.14
N GLU A 210 -1.38 27.98 -3.15
CA GLU A 210 -1.48 29.43 -3.35
C GLU A 210 -0.38 29.95 -4.30
N HIS A 211 0.79 29.33 -4.29
CA HIS A 211 1.89 29.69 -5.18
C HIS A 211 1.78 29.08 -6.58
N THR A 212 1.11 27.93 -6.74
CA THR A 212 1.09 27.19 -8.01
C THR A 212 -0.10 27.51 -8.91
N ILE A 213 -1.30 27.76 -8.35
CA ILE A 213 -2.52 28.00 -9.14
C ILE A 213 -2.82 29.51 -9.24
N LYS A 214 -2.10 30.19 -10.14
CA LYS A 214 -2.23 31.64 -10.32
C LYS A 214 -3.32 32.02 -11.31
N HIS A 215 -3.45 31.26 -12.40
CA HIS A 215 -4.32 31.53 -13.54
C HIS A 215 -5.20 30.33 -13.91
N LYS A 216 -6.25 30.58 -14.72
CA LYS A 216 -7.14 29.54 -15.28
C LYS A 216 -6.37 28.38 -15.92
N ARG A 217 -5.32 28.69 -16.70
CA ARG A 217 -4.46 27.68 -17.35
C ARG A 217 -3.73 26.76 -16.36
N ASP A 218 -3.33 27.29 -15.20
CA ASP A 218 -2.61 26.51 -14.18
C ASP A 218 -3.57 25.49 -13.57
N ALA A 219 -4.78 25.93 -13.20
CA ALA A 219 -5.83 25.05 -12.72
C ALA A 219 -6.21 23.98 -13.77
N GLN A 220 -6.33 24.36 -15.05
CA GLN A 220 -6.59 23.39 -16.12
C GLN A 220 -5.47 22.35 -16.23
N ARG A 221 -4.20 22.74 -16.08
CA ARG A 221 -3.06 21.80 -16.09
C ARG A 221 -3.17 20.78 -14.96
N TYR A 222 -3.38 21.23 -13.73
CA TYR A 222 -3.53 20.32 -12.57
C TYR A 222 -4.71 19.37 -12.72
N LEU A 223 -5.85 19.89 -13.20
CA LEU A 223 -7.02 19.04 -13.43
C LEU A 223 -6.77 18.02 -14.54
N ARG A 224 -6.10 18.40 -15.64
CA ARG A 224 -5.72 17.45 -16.71
C ARG A 224 -4.79 16.35 -16.18
N ALA A 225 -3.78 16.71 -15.39
CA ALA A 225 -2.89 15.75 -14.76
C ALA A 225 -3.64 14.78 -13.82
N TYR A 226 -4.64 15.26 -13.07
CA TYR A 226 -5.50 14.39 -12.28
C TYR A 226 -6.33 13.44 -13.14
N ILE A 227 -7.01 13.95 -14.16
CA ILE A 227 -7.87 13.15 -15.05
C ILE A 227 -7.06 12.07 -15.74
N ALA A 228 -5.89 12.44 -16.29
CA ALA A 228 -4.97 11.53 -16.94
C ALA A 228 -4.60 10.34 -16.05
N ARG A 229 -4.21 10.62 -14.80
CA ARG A 229 -3.89 9.59 -13.80
C ARG A 229 -5.10 8.76 -13.39
N ALA A 230 -6.27 9.39 -13.26
CA ALA A 230 -7.49 8.71 -12.86
C ALA A 230 -7.96 7.70 -13.91
N GLU A 231 -7.78 8.02 -15.19
CA GLU A 231 -8.22 7.24 -16.35
C GLU A 231 -7.11 6.35 -16.94
N GLY A 232 -5.85 6.58 -16.57
CA GLY A 232 -4.71 5.85 -17.12
C GLY A 232 -4.36 6.24 -18.55
N ILE A 233 -4.54 7.51 -18.91
CA ILE A 233 -4.25 8.09 -20.23
C ILE A 233 -3.16 9.17 -20.13
N ASN A 234 -2.63 9.67 -21.25
CA ASN A 234 -1.71 10.80 -21.22
C ASN A 234 -2.46 12.12 -20.94
N GLU A 235 -1.77 13.12 -20.39
CA GLU A 235 -2.36 14.43 -20.09
C GLU A 235 -2.86 15.17 -21.33
N ASP A 236 -2.13 15.02 -22.45
CA ASP A 236 -2.48 15.62 -23.75
C ASP A 236 -3.73 14.98 -24.36
N ASP A 237 -4.07 13.74 -23.95
CA ASP A 237 -5.24 13.00 -24.43
C ASP A 237 -6.54 13.39 -23.67
N VAL A 238 -6.46 14.25 -22.65
CA VAL A 238 -7.64 14.69 -21.90
C VAL A 238 -8.48 15.66 -22.75
N SER A 239 -9.68 15.24 -23.17
CA SER A 239 -10.55 16.10 -23.98
C SER A 239 -11.14 17.27 -23.19
N THR A 240 -11.51 18.35 -23.87
CA THR A 240 -12.20 19.51 -23.27
C THR A 240 -13.55 19.09 -22.66
N ASP A 241 -14.28 18.18 -23.29
CA ASP A 241 -15.54 17.65 -22.74
C ASP A 241 -15.32 16.92 -21.42
N LYS A 242 -14.23 16.14 -21.33
CA LYS A 242 -13.86 15.48 -20.08
C LYS A 242 -13.47 16.50 -19.02
N LEU A 243 -12.70 17.53 -19.38
CA LEU A 243 -12.36 18.62 -18.47
C LEU A 243 -13.63 19.29 -17.91
N ASN A 244 -14.57 19.64 -18.79
CA ASN A 244 -15.85 20.25 -18.41
C ASN A 244 -16.72 19.33 -17.55
N TYR A 245 -16.69 18.01 -17.78
CA TYR A 245 -17.38 17.04 -16.93
C TYR A 245 -16.93 17.14 -15.45
N TYR A 246 -15.63 17.32 -15.21
CA TYR A 246 -15.09 17.52 -13.86
C TYR A 246 -15.45 18.90 -13.29
N ILE A 247 -15.28 19.96 -14.09
CA ILE A 247 -15.59 21.35 -13.68
C ILE A 247 -17.07 21.50 -13.30
N GLN A 248 -17.98 20.82 -14.01
CA GLN A 248 -19.41 20.82 -13.70
C GLN A 248 -19.77 19.96 -12.47
N GLY A 249 -18.77 19.46 -11.74
CA GLY A 249 -18.95 18.67 -10.53
C GLY A 249 -19.50 17.27 -10.78
N ARG A 250 -19.62 16.81 -12.04
CA ARG A 250 -20.18 15.49 -12.36
C ARG A 250 -19.28 14.34 -11.88
N ALA A 251 -17.99 14.61 -11.68
CA ALA A 251 -17.02 13.67 -11.12
C ALA A 251 -16.83 13.77 -9.60
N SER A 252 -17.56 14.65 -8.89
CA SER A 252 -17.33 14.92 -7.46
C SER A 252 -17.36 13.66 -6.58
N LYS A 253 -18.27 12.72 -6.89
CA LYS A 253 -18.36 11.44 -6.17
C LYS A 253 -17.07 10.62 -6.30
N GLN A 254 -16.50 10.55 -7.50
CA GLN A 254 -15.26 9.83 -7.76
C GLN A 254 -14.08 10.50 -7.06
N MET A 255 -13.98 11.83 -7.14
CA MET A 255 -12.92 12.58 -6.47
C MET A 255 -12.98 12.44 -4.95
N ASN A 256 -14.17 12.52 -4.36
CA ASN A 256 -14.35 12.31 -2.91
C ASN A 256 -13.96 10.89 -2.51
N ALA A 257 -14.39 9.87 -3.25
CA ALA A 257 -13.99 8.48 -2.97
C ALA A 257 -12.47 8.28 -3.09
N ASP A 258 -11.83 8.99 -4.01
CA ASP A 258 -10.38 8.94 -4.18
C ASP A 258 -9.63 9.61 -3.02
N PHE A 259 -10.15 10.75 -2.54
CA PHE A 259 -9.65 11.43 -1.35
C PHE A 259 -9.80 10.57 -0.09
N ASP A 260 -10.97 9.96 0.12
CA ASP A 260 -11.22 9.06 1.25
C ASP A 260 -10.25 7.87 1.23
N ASN A 261 -10.00 7.30 0.04
CA ASN A 261 -9.01 6.25 -0.15
C ASN A 261 -7.59 6.71 0.21
N PHE A 262 -7.24 7.94 -0.14
CA PHE A 262 -5.95 8.53 0.20
C PHE A 262 -5.81 8.72 1.72
N LEU A 263 -6.79 9.37 2.37
CA LEU A 263 -6.80 9.57 3.83
C LEU A 263 -6.78 8.23 4.58
N TYR A 264 -7.45 7.22 4.04
CA TYR A 264 -7.38 5.87 4.58
C TYR A 264 -5.95 5.33 4.55
N VAL A 265 -5.21 5.46 3.44
CA VAL A 265 -3.78 5.05 3.38
C VAL A 265 -2.96 5.82 4.41
N VAL A 266 -3.07 7.15 4.45
CA VAL A 266 -2.29 7.95 5.40
C VAL A 266 -2.55 7.54 6.85
N SER A 267 -3.82 7.41 7.23
CA SER A 267 -4.19 6.98 8.59
C SER A 267 -3.67 5.57 8.93
N LYS A 268 -3.57 4.66 7.94
CA LYS A 268 -2.97 3.34 8.14
C LYS A 268 -1.48 3.46 8.44
N TYR A 269 -0.76 4.27 7.66
CA TYR A 269 0.70 4.41 7.75
C TYR A 269 1.16 5.17 8.99
N ASN A 270 0.39 6.17 9.43
CA ASN A 270 0.68 6.94 10.64
C ASN A 270 0.82 6.05 11.92
N ARG A 271 0.21 4.86 11.90
CA ARG A 271 0.28 3.88 13.01
C ARG A 271 1.61 3.12 13.08
N TYR A 272 2.47 3.21 12.07
CA TYR A 272 3.77 2.52 12.02
C TYR A 272 4.94 3.46 12.37
N ASN A 273 4.76 4.29 13.39
CA ASN A 273 5.70 5.31 13.86
C ASN A 273 6.77 4.78 14.84
N ARG A 274 6.86 3.46 15.02
CA ARG A 274 7.85 2.84 15.91
C ARG A 274 9.14 2.57 15.16
N GLN A 275 10.26 2.60 15.90
CA GLN A 275 11.53 2.12 15.39
C GLN A 275 11.38 0.69 14.85
N THR A 276 11.88 0.51 13.63
CA THR A 276 11.70 -0.73 12.87
C THR A 276 13.07 -1.36 12.62
N TYR A 277 13.10 -2.69 12.61
CA TYR A 277 14.31 -3.48 12.46
C TYR A 277 14.13 -4.53 11.37
N ALA A 278 15.14 -4.73 10.55
CA ALA A 278 15.25 -5.84 9.62
C ALA A 278 15.69 -7.11 10.36
N ARG A 279 14.92 -8.22 10.23
CA ARG A 279 15.25 -9.52 10.85
C ARG A 279 16.03 -10.39 9.89
N LEU A 280 17.35 -10.34 10.00
CA LEU A 280 18.24 -10.96 9.01
C LEU A 280 18.13 -12.49 8.96
N GLU A 281 17.94 -13.12 10.12
CA GLU A 281 17.76 -14.58 10.25
C GLU A 281 16.51 -15.12 9.55
N ASP A 282 15.51 -14.26 9.31
CA ASP A 282 14.24 -14.61 8.66
C ASP A 282 14.21 -14.26 7.16
N ILE A 283 15.38 -14.04 6.54
CA ILE A 283 15.48 -13.84 5.09
C ILE A 283 14.78 -15.00 4.36
N THR A 284 13.90 -14.67 3.42
CA THR A 284 13.08 -15.68 2.76
C THR A 284 12.63 -15.26 1.37
N THR A 285 12.16 -16.22 0.58
CA THR A 285 11.57 -15.98 -0.73
C THR A 285 10.04 -16.06 -0.64
N ILE A 286 9.36 -15.11 -1.27
CA ILE A 286 7.91 -15.01 -1.29
C ILE A 286 7.40 -14.88 -2.72
N SER A 287 6.22 -15.43 -3.00
CA SER A 287 5.48 -15.12 -4.23
C SER A 287 4.99 -13.67 -4.19
N LYS A 288 5.12 -12.93 -5.29
CA LYS A 288 4.60 -11.55 -5.45
C LYS A 288 3.08 -11.48 -5.24
N ARG A 289 2.36 -12.59 -5.44
CA ARG A 289 0.92 -12.71 -5.16
C ARG A 289 0.57 -12.56 -3.68
N ARG A 290 1.55 -12.68 -2.78
CA ARG A 290 1.38 -12.48 -1.32
C ARG A 290 1.56 -11.03 -0.88
N ILE A 291 1.95 -10.14 -1.79
CA ILE A 291 2.10 -8.71 -1.51
C ILE A 291 0.70 -8.10 -1.41
N ARG A 292 0.43 -7.43 -0.30
CA ARG A 292 -0.85 -6.79 -0.01
C ARG A 292 -0.73 -5.30 -0.28
N LYS A 293 -1.69 -4.75 -1.01
CA LYS A 293 -1.87 -3.32 -1.20
C LYS A 293 -3.23 -2.90 -0.65
N ILE A 294 -3.29 -1.71 -0.09
CA ILE A 294 -4.53 -1.10 0.42
C ILE A 294 -5.39 -0.63 -0.75
N ASN A 295 -4.83 0.25 -1.59
CA ASN A 295 -5.46 0.79 -2.80
C ASN A 295 -4.36 1.39 -3.72
N ARG A 296 -4.74 2.19 -4.72
CA ARG A 296 -3.80 2.79 -5.69
C ARG A 296 -2.81 3.79 -5.08
N HIS A 297 -3.16 4.40 -3.94
CA HIS A 297 -2.34 5.38 -3.24
C HIS A 297 -1.32 4.75 -2.30
N ASP A 298 -1.36 3.42 -2.13
CA ASP A 298 -0.44 2.72 -1.25
C ASP A 298 1.03 2.91 -1.71
N PRO A 299 1.94 3.41 -0.85
CA PRO A 299 3.34 3.65 -1.19
C PRO A 299 4.16 2.35 -1.36
N ILE A 300 3.56 1.17 -1.14
CA ILE A 300 4.25 -0.12 -1.25
C ILE A 300 4.93 -0.32 -2.61
N GLY A 301 6.22 -0.66 -2.52
CA GLY A 301 7.10 -0.84 -3.66
C GLY A 301 7.57 0.48 -4.30
N LYS A 302 7.19 1.64 -3.74
CA LYS A 302 7.65 2.97 -4.18
C LYS A 302 8.61 3.58 -3.15
N ILE A 303 8.33 3.40 -1.86
CA ILE A 303 9.25 3.78 -0.78
C ILE A 303 10.41 2.80 -0.64
N LYS A 304 11.58 3.31 -0.25
CA LYS A 304 12.81 2.55 -0.05
C LYS A 304 13.43 2.83 1.29
N VAL A 305 14.16 1.86 1.83
CA VAL A 305 15.11 2.13 2.92
C VAL A 305 16.29 2.94 2.38
N SER A 306 16.94 3.72 3.24
CA SER A 306 18.16 4.47 2.90
C SER A 306 19.29 3.54 2.47
N SER A 307 20.22 4.03 1.65
CA SER A 307 21.42 3.28 1.24
C SER A 307 22.20 2.76 2.45
N LYS A 308 22.39 3.61 3.47
CA LYS A 308 23.04 3.23 4.74
C LYS A 308 22.37 2.04 5.42
N THR A 309 21.03 2.02 5.45
CA THR A 309 20.28 0.89 6.02
C THR A 309 20.49 -0.37 5.18
N LEU A 310 20.43 -0.25 3.86
CA LEU A 310 20.63 -1.37 2.95
C LEU A 310 22.04 -1.97 3.06
N ASP A 311 23.07 -1.12 3.13
CA ASP A 311 24.46 -1.55 3.34
C ASP A 311 24.61 -2.30 4.66
N THR A 312 23.97 -1.81 5.72
CA THR A 312 23.99 -2.48 7.04
C THR A 312 23.26 -3.83 7.01
N ILE A 313 22.16 -3.94 6.24
CA ILE A 313 21.48 -5.22 6.00
C ILE A 313 22.41 -6.18 5.25
N ASP A 314 23.08 -5.71 4.20
CA ASP A 314 23.97 -6.53 3.37
C ASP A 314 25.17 -7.05 4.16
N GLU A 315 25.84 -6.18 4.92
CA GLU A 315 26.91 -6.58 5.83
C GLU A 315 26.42 -7.55 6.90
N GLY A 316 25.23 -7.33 7.45
CA GLY A 316 24.64 -8.19 8.46
C GLY A 316 24.33 -9.59 7.92
N LEU A 317 23.80 -9.68 6.70
CA LEU A 317 23.57 -10.94 6.00
C LEU A 317 24.88 -11.64 5.67
N ALA A 318 25.88 -10.90 5.19
CA ALA A 318 27.24 -11.40 4.94
C ALA A 318 27.80 -12.07 6.19
N LYS A 319 27.80 -11.36 7.33
CA LYS A 319 28.29 -11.85 8.63
C LYS A 319 27.50 -13.06 9.16
N LEU A 320 26.22 -13.19 8.83
CA LEU A 320 25.37 -14.24 9.38
C LEU A 320 25.45 -15.55 8.57
N PHE A 321 25.57 -15.46 7.25
CA PHE A 321 25.40 -16.62 6.36
C PHE A 321 26.65 -16.99 5.55
N PHE A 322 27.65 -16.12 5.50
CA PHE A 322 28.85 -16.34 4.70
C PHE A 322 30.08 -16.34 5.61
N LYS A 323 31.13 -17.03 5.15
CA LYS A 323 32.39 -17.21 5.89
C LYS A 323 33.45 -16.23 5.45
#